data_AF-A0A7J4VE94-F1
#
_entry.id   AF-A0A7J4VE94-F1
#
_cell.length_a   1.000
_cell.length_b   1.000
_cell.length_c   1.000
_cell.angle_alpha   90.00
_cell.angle_beta   90.00
_cell.angle_gamma   90.00
#
_symmetry.space_group_name_H-M   'P 1'
#
loop_
_entity.id
_entity.type
_entity.pdbx_description
1 polymer ?
#
loop_
_entity_poly.entity_id
_entity_poly.type
_entity_poly.pdbx_seq_one_letter_code
_entity_poly.pdbx_strand_id
1 'polypeptide(L)'
;MVKEYVERELSKVRQIPGTTEKFEGRVIVTSFGLNKPGIVARITGCLAEMEIDLQDISQKIMQNFYTLIMIIDITSSPKNLKEIQEELQKVASELNVKIYAQHEDIFQYMFRI
;
A
#
# COMPACT_ATOMS: atom_id res chain seq x y z
N MET A 1 2.62 27.72 19.97
CA MET A 1 3.49 26.53 20.10
C MET A 1 3.15 25.40 19.12
N VAL A 2 1.95 24.82 19.11
CA VAL A 2 1.62 23.73 18.15
C VAL A 2 1.42 24.25 16.72
N LYS A 3 0.76 25.41 16.55
CA LYS A 3 0.49 26.02 15.23
C LYS A 3 1.75 26.37 14.44
N GLU A 4 2.73 26.96 15.12
CA GLU A 4 4.04 27.30 14.51
C GLU A 4 4.81 26.05 14.10
N TYR A 5 4.76 24.96 14.87
CA TYR A 5 5.43 23.70 14.51
C TYR A 5 4.81 23.10 13.23
N VAL A 6 3.48 23.08 13.15
CA VAL A 6 2.75 22.58 11.98
C VAL A 6 2.99 23.46 10.75
N GLU A 7 3.01 24.79 10.89
CA GLU A 7 3.31 25.71 9.78
C GLU A 7 4.77 25.61 9.31
N ARG A 8 5.71 25.31 10.22
CA ARG A 8 7.13 25.05 9.89
C ARG A 8 7.33 23.75 9.12
N GLU A 9 6.54 22.72 9.41
CA GLU A 9 6.60 21.44 8.68
C GLU A 9 5.90 21.55 7.32
N LEU A 10 4.78 22.26 7.22
CA LEU A 10 4.07 22.51 5.94
C LEU A 10 4.86 23.40 4.97
N SER A 11 5.75 24.26 5.46
CA SER A 11 6.59 25.11 4.62
C SER A 11 7.80 24.37 4.03
N LYS A 12 8.24 23.25 4.63
CA LYS A 12 9.25 22.36 4.03
C LYS A 12 8.70 21.53 2.88
N VAL A 13 7.41 21.19 2.91
CA VAL A 13 6.73 20.37 1.88
C VAL A 13 6.50 21.16 0.57
N ARG A 14 6.59 22.49 0.58
CA ARG A 14 6.15 23.37 -0.54
C ARG A 14 7.23 23.84 -1.53
N GLN A 15 8.46 23.36 -1.48
CA GLN A 15 9.46 23.62 -2.53
C GLN A 15 9.88 22.31 -3.22
N ILE A 16 9.41 22.12 -4.45
CA ILE A 16 9.76 20.99 -5.37
C ILE A 16 10.56 21.62 -6.52
N PRO A 17 11.74 21.08 -6.91
CA PRO A 17 11.80 20.22 -8.09
C PRO A 17 12.86 19.11 -7.96
N GLY A 18 12.46 17.84 -8.10
CA GLY A 18 13.38 16.70 -8.13
C GLY A 18 13.71 16.11 -6.75
N THR A 19 12.71 15.96 -5.89
CA THR A 19 12.86 15.24 -4.62
C THR A 19 13.27 13.80 -4.92
N THR A 20 14.55 13.51 -4.76
CA THR A 20 15.07 12.19 -4.46
C THR A 20 14.59 11.78 -3.05
N GLU A 21 13.28 11.79 -2.80
CA GLU A 21 12.74 10.85 -1.84
C GLU A 21 12.92 9.51 -2.51
N LYS A 22 13.89 8.74 -2.01
CA LYS A 22 14.03 7.34 -2.36
C LYS A 22 12.65 6.70 -2.15
N PHE A 23 11.93 6.44 -3.24
CA PHE A 23 10.77 5.54 -3.30
C PHE A 23 11.19 4.08 -3.04
N GLU A 24 12.25 3.87 -2.26
CA GLU A 24 12.82 2.56 -1.94
C GLU A 24 11.91 1.88 -0.92
N GLY A 25 10.69 1.51 -1.31
CA GLY A 25 9.82 0.70 -0.46
C GLY A 25 8.32 0.97 -0.58
N ARG A 26 7.86 2.03 -1.26
CA ARG A 26 6.42 2.26 -1.43
C ARG A 26 5.82 1.31 -2.46
N VAL A 27 4.78 0.60 -2.04
CA VAL A 27 4.09 -0.41 -2.84
C VAL A 27 2.58 -0.15 -2.74
N ILE A 28 1.91 -0.23 -3.89
CA ILE A 28 0.45 -0.21 -3.97
C ILE A 28 -0.04 -1.65 -4.01
N VAL A 29 -0.89 -2.01 -3.07
CA VAL A 29 -1.56 -3.31 -3.02
C VAL A 29 -3.02 -3.11 -3.40
N THR A 30 -3.48 -3.82 -4.43
CA THR A 30 -4.88 -3.83 -4.86
C THR A 30 -5.47 -5.22 -4.67
N SER A 31 -6.61 -5.31 -4.00
CA SER A 31 -7.36 -6.54 -3.81
C SER A 31 -8.82 -6.38 -4.27
N PHE A 32 -9.36 -7.40 -4.94
CA PHE A 32 -10.76 -7.43 -5.34
C PHE A 32 -11.32 -8.85 -5.40
N GLY A 33 -12.62 -8.98 -5.15
CA GLY A 33 -13.30 -10.27 -5.16
C GLY A 33 -14.67 -10.18 -4.49
N LEU A 34 -15.27 -11.34 -4.19
CA LEU A 34 -16.50 -11.40 -3.41
C LEU A 34 -16.24 -10.98 -1.97
N ASN A 35 -17.09 -10.11 -1.43
CA ASN A 35 -16.98 -9.65 -0.06
C ASN A 35 -17.30 -10.79 0.92
N LYS A 36 -16.40 -11.02 1.87
CA LYS A 36 -16.55 -12.01 2.94
C LYS A 36 -15.97 -11.44 4.24
N PRO A 37 -16.52 -11.80 5.42
CA PRO A 37 -15.93 -11.43 6.68
C PRO A 37 -14.46 -11.87 6.79
N GLY A 38 -13.60 -11.00 7.33
CA GLY A 38 -12.20 -11.31 7.63
C GLY A 38 -11.20 -11.03 6.52
N ILE A 39 -11.62 -10.58 5.33
CA ILE A 39 -10.70 -10.27 4.22
C ILE A 39 -9.63 -9.26 4.63
N VAL A 40 -10.04 -8.10 5.16
CA VAL A 40 -9.10 -7.04 5.57
C VAL A 40 -8.17 -7.57 6.66
N ALA A 41 -8.70 -8.23 7.68
CA ALA A 41 -7.91 -8.78 8.79
C ALA A 41 -6.85 -9.80 8.32
N ARG A 42 -7.18 -10.66 7.36
CA ARG A 42 -6.23 -11.65 6.82
C ARG A 42 -5.14 -11.00 5.99
N ILE A 43 -5.48 -10.02 5.17
CA ILE A 43 -4.49 -9.28 4.38
C ILE A 43 -3.58 -8.46 5.29
N THR A 44 -4.13 -7.65 6.20
CA THR A 44 -3.31 -6.82 7.10
C THR A 44 -2.54 -7.64 8.12
N GLY A 45 -3.07 -8.79 8.56
CA GLY A 45 -2.35 -9.74 9.39
C GLY A 45 -1.11 -10.30 8.69
N CYS A 46 -1.25 -10.72 7.43
CA CYS A 46 -0.12 -11.16 6.61
C CYS A 46 0.93 -10.04 6.43
N LEU A 47 0.50 -8.80 6.18
CA LEU A 47 1.42 -7.65 6.10
C LEU A 47 2.15 -7.42 7.43
N ALA A 48 1.46 -7.52 8.57
CA ALA A 48 2.04 -7.34 9.89
C ALA A 48 3.08 -8.42 10.23
N GLU A 49 2.83 -9.68 9.85
CA GLU A 49 3.80 -10.79 9.99
C GLU A 49 5.09 -10.55 9.20
N MET A 50 5.03 -9.69 8.17
CA MET A 50 6.17 -9.30 7.34
C MET A 50 6.77 -7.96 7.75
N GLU A 51 6.38 -7.38 8.89
CA GLU A 51 6.88 -6.09 9.40
C GLU A 51 6.68 -4.93 8.41
N ILE A 52 5.57 -4.96 7.66
CA ILE A 52 5.22 -3.93 6.67
C ILE A 52 4.34 -2.86 7.30
N ASP A 53 4.67 -1.59 7.04
CA ASP A 53 3.87 -0.46 7.52
C ASP A 53 2.73 -0.11 6.54
N LEU A 54 1.56 0.18 7.08
CA LEU A 54 0.36 0.55 6.31
C LEU A 54 0.18 2.07 6.35
N GLN A 55 0.48 2.74 5.24
CA GLN A 55 0.43 4.20 5.14
C GLN A 55 -0.98 4.72 4.84
N ASP A 56 -1.70 4.03 3.96
CA ASP A 56 -3.06 4.41 3.57
C ASP A 56 -3.86 3.18 3.15
N ILE A 57 -5.19 3.26 3.32
CA ILE A 57 -6.14 2.21 2.98
C ILE A 57 -7.45 2.81 2.50
N SER A 58 -7.88 2.39 1.32
CA SER A 58 -9.18 2.73 0.74
C SER A 58 -9.92 1.48 0.35
N GLN A 59 -11.15 1.35 0.83
CA GLN A 59 -12.02 0.23 0.48
C GLN A 59 -13.34 0.72 -0.11
N LYS A 60 -13.91 -0.09 -1.00
CA LYS A 60 -15.24 0.13 -1.55
C LYS A 60 -15.99 -1.19 -1.66
N ILE A 61 -17.26 -1.16 -1.28
CA ILE A 61 -18.19 -2.27 -1.50
C ILE A 61 -19.06 -1.93 -2.72
N MET A 62 -19.15 -2.86 -3.65
CA MET A 62 -19.95 -2.75 -4.87
C MET A 62 -20.80 -4.01 -5.00
N GLN A 63 -22.06 -3.91 -4.57
CA GLN A 63 -22.96 -5.07 -4.45
C GLN A 63 -22.32 -6.17 -3.59
N ASN A 64 -22.06 -7.34 -4.18
CA ASN A 64 -21.45 -8.48 -3.51
C ASN A 64 -19.92 -8.50 -3.63
N PHE A 65 -19.34 -7.51 -4.31
CA PHE A 65 -17.90 -7.38 -4.48
C PHE A 65 -17.32 -6.36 -3.52
N TYR A 66 -16.04 -6.54 -3.21
CA TYR A 66 -15.22 -5.52 -2.57
C TYR A 66 -14.05 -5.16 -3.47
N THR A 67 -13.53 -3.96 -3.25
CA THR A 67 -12.23 -3.53 -3.74
C THR A 67 -11.51 -2.87 -2.59
N LEU A 68 -10.23 -3.17 -2.45
CA LEU A 68 -9.35 -2.66 -1.42
C LEU A 68 -8.06 -2.20 -2.09
N ILE A 69 -7.64 -0.98 -1.81
CA ILE A 69 -6.35 -0.45 -2.23
C ILE A 69 -5.62 -0.03 -0.96
N MET A 70 -4.35 -0.40 -0.85
CA MET A 70 -3.48 -0.02 0.25
C MET A 70 -2.19 0.56 -0.31
N ILE A 71 -1.68 1.58 0.37
CA ILE A 71 -0.31 2.06 0.20
C ILE A 71 0.46 1.53 1.39
N ILE A 72 1.49 0.73 1.11
CA ILE A 72 2.34 0.13 2.13
C ILE A 72 3.78 0.57 1.95
N ASP A 73 4.53 0.59 3.04
CA ASP A 73 5.97 0.79 3.05
C ASP A 73 6.66 -0.52 3.45
N ILE A 74 7.46 -1.07 2.53
CA ILE A 74 8.19 -2.31 2.73
C ILE A 74 9.66 -2.09 3.13
N THR A 75 10.10 -0.84 3.33
CA THR A 75 11.51 -0.50 3.63
C THR A 75 12.04 -1.23 4.88
N SER A 76 11.19 -1.38 5.89
CA SER A 76 11.53 -2.06 7.15
C SER A 76 11.34 -3.57 7.10
N SER A 77 10.72 -4.10 6.04
CA SER A 77 10.43 -5.53 5.92
C SER A 77 11.72 -6.32 5.66
N PRO A 78 11.88 -7.51 6.27
CA PRO A 78 12.95 -8.42 5.90
C PRO A 78 12.75 -9.06 4.52
N LYS A 79 11.57 -8.88 3.89
CA LYS A 79 11.20 -9.47 2.60
C LYS A 79 11.22 -8.43 1.49
N ASN A 80 11.69 -8.84 0.31
CA ASN A 80 11.58 -8.00 -0.89
C ASN A 80 10.16 -8.10 -1.52
N LEU A 81 9.86 -7.23 -2.48
CA LEU A 81 8.54 -7.18 -3.12
C LEU A 81 8.11 -8.53 -3.74
N LYS A 82 9.03 -9.29 -4.33
CA LYS A 82 8.70 -10.59 -4.92
C LYS A 82 8.25 -11.59 -3.86
N GLU A 83 8.95 -11.66 -2.74
CA GLU A 83 8.57 -12.52 -1.61
C GLU A 83 7.24 -12.09 -1.00
N ILE A 84 7.00 -10.78 -0.90
CA ILE A 84 5.71 -10.22 -0.43
C ILE A 84 4.57 -10.59 -1.37
N GLN A 85 4.80 -10.50 -2.70
CA GLN A 85 3.83 -10.94 -3.70
C GLN A 85 3.51 -12.43 -3.54
N GLU A 86 4.52 -13.28 -3.31
CA GLU A 86 4.33 -14.71 -3.10
C GLU A 86 3.48 -15.01 -1.85
N GLU A 87 3.69 -14.32 -0.73
CA GLU A 87 2.84 -14.46 0.47
C GLU A 87 1.41 -13.97 0.22
N LEU A 88 1.25 -12.81 -0.41
CA LEU A 88 -0.07 -12.27 -0.75
C LEU A 88 -0.82 -13.19 -1.72
N GLN A 89 -0.14 -13.92 -2.61
CA GLN A 89 -0.77 -14.93 -3.48
C GLN A 89 -1.31 -16.13 -2.71
N LYS A 90 -0.65 -16.55 -1.63
CA LYS A 90 -1.17 -17.60 -0.73
C LYS A 90 -2.48 -17.12 -0.09
N VAL A 91 -2.48 -15.91 0.48
CA VAL A 91 -3.68 -15.29 1.07
C VAL A 91 -4.80 -15.12 0.02
N ALA A 92 -4.46 -14.69 -1.19
CA ALA A 92 -5.42 -14.53 -2.28
C ALA A 92 -6.11 -15.86 -2.63
N SER A 93 -5.33 -16.94 -2.67
CA SER A 93 -5.82 -18.30 -2.96
C SER A 93 -6.74 -18.81 -1.85
N GLU A 94 -6.37 -18.63 -0.58
CA GLU A 94 -7.19 -19.01 0.58
C GLU A 94 -8.55 -18.29 0.60
N LEU A 95 -8.55 -16.98 0.29
CA LEU A 95 -9.75 -16.15 0.32
C LEU A 95 -10.59 -16.25 -0.96
N ASN A 96 -10.03 -16.85 -2.03
CA ASN A 96 -10.57 -16.86 -3.38
C ASN A 96 -10.84 -15.44 -3.92
N VAL A 97 -9.80 -14.61 -3.87
CA VAL A 97 -9.79 -13.22 -4.34
C VAL A 97 -8.57 -12.98 -5.25
N LYS A 98 -8.45 -11.78 -5.81
CA LYS A 98 -7.25 -11.35 -6.54
C LYS A 98 -6.53 -10.29 -5.73
N ILE A 99 -5.22 -10.43 -5.59
CA ILE A 99 -4.34 -9.46 -4.94
C ILE A 99 -3.17 -9.17 -5.88
N TYR A 100 -2.88 -7.88 -6.08
CA TYR A 100 -1.74 -7.37 -6.84
C TYR A 100 -0.94 -6.44 -5.94
N ALA A 101 0.39 -6.50 -6.03
CA ALA A 101 1.29 -5.59 -5.32
C ALA A 101 2.34 -5.08 -6.32
N GLN A 102 2.53 -3.77 -6.41
CA GLN A 102 3.44 -3.15 -7.37
C GLN A 102 4.13 -1.95 -6.73
N HIS A 103 5.37 -1.67 -7.11
CA HIS A 103 6.01 -0.42 -6.70
C HIS A 103 5.16 0.77 -7.17
N GLU A 104 5.07 1.79 -6.30
CA GLU A 104 4.30 3.00 -6.60
C GLU A 104 4.91 3.79 -7.78
N ASP A 105 6.24 3.72 -7.96
CA ASP A 105 6.96 4.43 -9.00
C ASP A 105 6.51 4.07 -10.42
N ILE A 106 6.05 2.83 -10.65
CA ILE A 106 5.46 2.37 -11.92
C ILE A 106 4.31 3.28 -12.36
N PHE A 107 3.50 3.78 -11.42
CA PHE A 107 2.38 4.67 -11.71
C PHE A 107 2.81 6.10 -12.06
N GLN A 108 3.94 6.57 -11.54
CA GLN A 108 4.50 7.88 -11.92
C GLN A 108 4.93 7.90 -13.39
N TYR A 109 5.41 6.77 -13.92
CA TYR A 109 5.80 6.66 -15.33
C TYR A 109 4.60 6.60 -16.29
N MET A 110 3.41 6.18 -15.83
CA MET A 110 2.20 6.14 -16.67
C MET A 110 1.66 7.54 -17.05
N PHE A 111 1.90 8.56 -16.22
CA PHE A 111 1.45 9.94 -16.47
C PHE A 111 2.44 10.78 -17.29
N ARG A 112 3.51 10.17 -17.81
CA ARG A 112 4.55 10.83 -18.61
C ARG A 112 4.31 10.57 -20.10
N ILE A 113 3.26 11.18 -20.65
CA ILE A 113 2.98 11.24 -22.09
C ILE A 113 2.54 12.65 -22.47
#